data_AF-A0A958FMG1-F1
#
_entry.id   AF-A0A958FMG1-F1
#
_cell.length_a   1.000
_cell.length_b   1.000
_cell.length_c   1.000
_cell.angle_alpha   90.00
_cell.angle_beta   90.00
_cell.angle_gamma   90.00
#
_symmetry.space_group_name_H-M   'P 1'
#
loop_
_entity.id
_entity.type
_entity.pdbx_description
1 polymer ?
#
loop_
_entity_poly.entity_id
_entity_poly.type
_entity_poly.pdbx_seq_one_letter_code
_entity_poly.pdbx_strand_id
1 'polypeptide(L)'
;MTKTLLFTLWVVFLSTQAFTQEVNIIKNDGGNVLFNLSEIDSITFSLQDTLAPPVNARDKLQIHTQSGTFQLPVSEIDSVYFNPEGTVAFFQTTASLNQIALAEIDSITFGSNLDSTVYISYDETTVSVTNPLAFLGVSVEASGADVTVTSTAAISDITYVLSGVTADGMFKIYSEKRLQLRLEGIQITNPDGPAINIQSSKKITVQLADGSDNIFSDGTTYAPPPNNEDQSAAFFSEGQLIFEGSGSLAINGVGENEHG
;
A
#
# COMPACT_ATOMS: atom_id res chain seq x y z
N MET A 1 68.16 18.71 -25.62
CA MET A 1 67.09 18.02 -26.37
C MET A 1 65.86 17.95 -25.47
N THR A 2 64.88 18.82 -25.71
CA THR A 2 63.61 18.84 -24.98
C THR A 2 62.72 17.75 -25.58
N LYS A 3 62.30 16.76 -24.79
CA LYS A 3 61.37 15.71 -25.23
C LYS A 3 59.95 16.16 -24.94
N THR A 4 59.14 16.31 -25.98
CA THR A 4 57.69 16.56 -25.87
C THR A 4 56.97 15.22 -25.80
N LEU A 5 56.17 14.98 -24.75
CA LEU A 5 55.21 13.88 -24.71
C LEU A 5 53.91 14.32 -25.38
N LEU A 6 53.42 13.53 -26.33
CA LEU A 6 52.05 13.61 -26.83
C LEU A 6 51.19 12.64 -26.00
N PHE A 7 50.13 13.15 -25.37
CA PHE A 7 49.02 12.33 -24.87
C PHE A 7 47.84 12.48 -25.83
N THR A 8 47.39 11.37 -26.42
CA THR A 8 46.12 11.31 -27.13
C THR A 8 45.02 10.90 -26.15
N LEU A 9 44.09 11.83 -25.88
CA LEU A 9 42.89 11.58 -25.09
C LEU A 9 41.84 10.88 -25.97
N TRP A 10 41.49 9.63 -25.66
CA TRP A 10 40.32 8.97 -26.22
C TRP A 10 39.11 9.29 -25.34
N VAL A 11 38.21 10.13 -25.83
CA VAL A 11 36.90 10.34 -25.21
C VAL A 11 35.97 9.25 -25.74
N VAL A 12 35.60 8.29 -24.88
CA VAL A 12 34.55 7.31 -25.18
C VAL A 12 33.22 7.96 -24.81
N PHE A 13 32.43 8.33 -25.82
CA PHE A 13 31.02 8.68 -25.61
C PHE A 13 30.23 7.38 -25.44
N LEU A 14 29.83 7.04 -24.21
CA LEU A 14 28.74 6.10 -24.02
C LEU A 14 27.45 6.83 -24.36
N SER A 15 26.89 6.60 -25.54
CA SER A 15 25.49 6.92 -25.79
C SER A 15 24.64 5.86 -25.11
N THR A 16 23.85 6.23 -24.12
CA THR A 16 22.73 5.39 -23.67
C THR A 16 21.73 5.31 -24.83
N GLN A 17 21.39 4.09 -25.29
CA GLN A 17 20.30 3.94 -26.24
C GLN A 17 19.00 4.33 -25.52
N ALA A 18 18.35 5.40 -25.98
CA ALA A 18 16.97 5.68 -25.63
C ALA A 18 16.08 4.75 -26.43
N PHE A 19 15.39 3.82 -25.75
CA PHE A 19 14.36 3.01 -26.38
C PHE A 19 13.07 3.85 -26.48
N THR A 20 12.39 3.77 -27.61
CA THR A 20 11.07 4.37 -27.79
C THR A 20 10.07 3.57 -26.94
N GLN A 21 9.36 4.23 -26.03
CA GLN A 21 8.29 3.60 -25.25
C GLN A 21 7.00 3.59 -26.07
N GLU A 22 6.29 2.45 -26.10
CA GLU A 22 5.03 2.28 -26.82
C GLU A 22 3.88 1.99 -25.84
N VAL A 23 2.70 2.55 -26.10
CA VAL A 23 1.46 2.16 -25.44
C VAL A 23 0.73 1.17 -26.35
N ASN A 24 0.61 -0.07 -25.88
CA ASN A 24 -0.15 -1.11 -26.57
C ASN A 24 -1.53 -1.27 -25.94
N ILE A 25 -2.57 -0.80 -26.63
CA ILE A 25 -3.97 -0.96 -26.21
C ILE A 25 -4.49 -2.28 -26.75
N ILE A 26 -4.71 -3.25 -25.85
CA ILE A 26 -5.28 -4.56 -26.19
C ILE A 26 -6.79 -4.52 -25.94
N LYS A 27 -7.58 -4.81 -26.97
CA LYS A 27 -9.04 -4.86 -26.94
C LYS A 27 -9.52 -6.20 -26.38
N ASN A 28 -10.76 -6.24 -25.91
CA ASN A 28 -11.39 -7.45 -25.37
C ASN A 28 -11.59 -8.57 -26.41
N ASP A 29 -11.61 -8.24 -27.70
CA ASP A 29 -11.68 -9.18 -28.83
C ASP A 29 -10.28 -9.70 -29.25
N GLY A 30 -9.22 -9.29 -28.55
CA GLY A 30 -7.84 -9.66 -28.84
C GLY A 30 -7.17 -8.78 -29.91
N GLY A 31 -7.87 -7.80 -30.49
CA GLY A 31 -7.25 -6.79 -31.34
C GLY A 31 -6.32 -5.87 -30.54
N ASN A 32 -5.37 -5.22 -31.21
CA ASN A 32 -4.48 -4.25 -30.57
C ASN A 32 -4.34 -2.95 -31.37
N VAL A 33 -3.94 -1.89 -30.69
CA VAL A 33 -3.54 -0.60 -31.28
C VAL A 33 -2.28 -0.13 -30.57
N LEU A 34 -1.24 0.18 -31.33
CA LEU A 34 0.05 0.67 -30.82
C LEU A 34 0.14 2.18 -31.04
N PHE A 35 0.54 2.89 -30.00
CA PHE A 35 0.82 4.32 -30.05
C PHE A 35 2.25 4.57 -29.56
N ASN A 36 2.98 5.47 -30.22
CA ASN A 36 4.23 5.97 -29.67
C ASN A 36 3.89 6.86 -28.48
N LEU A 37 4.55 6.66 -27.33
CA LEU A 37 4.30 7.46 -26.14
C LEU A 37 4.57 8.96 -26.38
N SER A 38 5.49 9.31 -27.29
CA SER A 38 5.75 10.70 -27.66
C SER A 38 4.60 11.39 -28.40
N GLU A 39 3.60 10.63 -28.86
CA GLU A 39 2.43 11.15 -29.57
C GLU A 39 1.20 11.28 -28.65
N ILE A 40 1.29 10.81 -27.40
CA ILE A 40 0.18 10.84 -26.44
C ILE A 40 0.42 11.96 -25.42
N ASP A 41 -0.50 12.92 -25.38
CA ASP A 41 -0.52 13.98 -24.37
C ASP A 41 -1.33 13.56 -23.13
N SER A 42 -2.54 13.00 -23.33
CA SER A 42 -3.41 12.55 -22.24
C SER A 42 -4.33 11.39 -22.65
N ILE A 43 -4.79 10.64 -21.64
CA ILE A 43 -5.85 9.62 -21.74
C ILE A 43 -7.01 10.08 -20.84
N THR A 44 -8.19 10.23 -21.44
CA THR A 44 -9.41 10.67 -20.73
C THR A 44 -10.48 9.57 -20.74
N PHE A 45 -11.26 9.52 -19.66
CA PHE A 45 -12.38 8.59 -19.51
C PHE A 45 -13.68 9.38 -19.44
N SER A 46 -14.69 9.01 -20.23
CA SER A 46 -16.02 9.63 -20.17
C SER A 46 -17.10 8.58 -19.91
N LEU A 47 -18.05 8.93 -19.04
CA LEU A 47 -19.21 8.08 -18.80
C LEU A 47 -20.07 8.05 -20.06
N GLN A 48 -20.31 6.85 -20.59
CA GLN A 48 -21.20 6.66 -21.72
C GLN A 48 -22.64 6.56 -21.20
N ASP A 49 -23.48 7.52 -21.56
CA ASP A 49 -24.90 7.54 -21.18
C ASP A 49 -25.66 6.48 -22.02
N THR A 50 -25.67 5.24 -21.55
CA THR A 50 -26.38 4.15 -22.22
C THR A 50 -27.66 3.80 -21.47
N LEU A 51 -28.79 3.77 -22.19
CA LEU A 51 -30.11 3.32 -21.70
C LEU A 51 -30.15 1.82 -21.31
N ALA A 52 -29.05 1.08 -21.48
CA ALA A 52 -28.90 -0.31 -21.06
C ALA A 52 -28.02 -0.37 -19.79
N PRO A 53 -28.35 -1.20 -18.79
CA PRO A 53 -27.46 -1.40 -17.66
C PRO A 53 -26.11 -1.96 -18.16
N PRO A 54 -24.97 -1.40 -17.74
CA PRO A 54 -23.67 -1.88 -18.19
C PRO A 54 -23.46 -3.31 -17.69
N VAL A 55 -23.49 -4.28 -18.61
CA VAL A 55 -23.48 -5.71 -18.26
C VAL A 55 -22.10 -6.21 -17.76
N ASN A 56 -21.04 -5.39 -17.90
CA ASN A 56 -19.69 -5.70 -17.42
C ASN A 56 -18.89 -4.42 -17.16
N ALA A 57 -19.36 -3.55 -16.27
CA ALA A 57 -18.64 -2.34 -15.95
C ALA A 57 -17.28 -2.69 -15.31
N ARG A 58 -16.20 -2.25 -15.97
CA ARG A 58 -14.85 -2.34 -15.44
C ARG A 58 -14.64 -1.09 -14.59
N ASP A 59 -14.89 -1.23 -13.29
CA ASP A 59 -15.05 -0.09 -12.39
C ASP A 59 -13.75 0.38 -11.75
N LYS A 60 -12.63 -0.30 -12.03
CA LYS A 60 -11.30 0.12 -11.57
C LYS A 60 -10.23 0.02 -12.65
N LEU A 61 -9.32 0.99 -12.61
CA LEU A 61 -8.04 0.98 -13.30
C LEU A 61 -7.00 0.39 -12.34
N GLN A 62 -6.16 -0.53 -12.84
CA GLN A 62 -5.10 -1.19 -12.09
C GLN A 62 -3.76 -0.87 -12.75
N ILE A 63 -2.78 -0.46 -11.94
CA ILE A 63 -1.44 -0.09 -12.36
C ILE A 63 -0.50 -1.13 -11.76
N HIS A 64 0.03 -2.00 -12.60
CA HIS A 64 0.94 -3.06 -12.19
C HIS A 64 2.37 -2.56 -12.29
N THR A 65 3.11 -2.72 -11.20
CA THR A 65 4.52 -2.38 -11.09
C THR A 65 5.29 -3.53 -10.47
N GLN A 66 6.61 -3.47 -10.56
CA GLN A 66 7.50 -4.42 -9.87
C GLN A 66 7.28 -4.40 -8.34
N SER A 67 6.87 -3.26 -7.78
CA SER A 67 6.59 -3.10 -6.34
C SER A 67 5.18 -3.51 -5.91
N GLY A 68 4.28 -3.84 -6.85
CA GLY A 68 2.90 -4.20 -6.53
C GLY A 68 1.88 -3.60 -7.50
N THR A 69 0.60 -3.80 -7.19
CA THR A 69 -0.51 -3.28 -7.99
C THR A 69 -1.23 -2.17 -7.24
N PHE A 70 -1.31 -0.98 -7.83
CA PHE A 70 -2.16 0.11 -7.36
C PHE A 70 -3.49 0.09 -8.09
N GLN A 71 -4.54 0.62 -7.47
CA GLN A 71 -5.85 0.71 -8.14
C GLN A 71 -6.55 2.03 -7.88
N LEU A 72 -7.40 2.41 -8.83
CA LEU A 72 -8.23 3.61 -8.79
C LEU A 72 -9.64 3.27 -9.31
N PRO A 73 -10.73 3.68 -8.63
CA PRO A 73 -12.07 3.58 -9.19
C PRO A 73 -12.15 4.43 -10.46
N VAL A 74 -12.61 3.87 -11.57
CA VAL A 74 -12.72 4.60 -12.84
C VAL A 74 -13.64 5.81 -12.70
N SER A 75 -14.67 5.71 -11.85
CA SER A 75 -15.59 6.81 -11.54
C SER A 75 -14.93 8.00 -10.83
N GLU A 76 -13.75 7.81 -10.23
CA GLU A 76 -13.03 8.87 -9.52
C GLU A 76 -11.88 9.46 -10.35
N ILE A 77 -11.50 8.84 -11.46
CA ILE A 77 -10.41 9.30 -12.33
C ILE A 77 -10.94 10.44 -13.20
N ASP A 78 -10.30 11.61 -13.08
CA ASP A 78 -10.55 12.75 -13.94
C ASP A 78 -9.71 12.65 -15.21
N SER A 79 -8.39 12.49 -15.05
CA SER A 79 -7.46 12.38 -16.17
C SER A 79 -6.21 11.56 -15.85
N VAL A 80 -5.63 10.97 -16.88
CA VAL A 80 -4.27 10.40 -16.85
C VAL A 80 -3.42 11.13 -17.88
N TYR A 81 -2.31 11.70 -17.45
CA TYR A 81 -1.43 12.51 -18.31
C TYR A 81 0.04 12.30 -17.96
N PHE A 82 0.96 12.74 -18.81
CA PHE A 82 2.39 12.55 -18.64
C PHE A 82 3.09 13.89 -18.44
N ASN A 83 4.23 13.91 -17.74
CA ASN A 83 5.08 15.11 -17.73
C ASN A 83 5.68 15.35 -19.13
N PRO A 84 6.13 16.58 -19.44
CA PRO A 84 6.73 16.91 -20.74
C PRO A 84 7.93 16.03 -21.11
N GLU A 85 8.66 15.51 -20.13
CA GLU A 85 9.81 14.64 -20.35
C GLU A 85 9.41 13.17 -20.66
N GLY A 86 8.15 12.78 -20.49
CA GLY A 86 7.67 11.42 -20.73
C GLY A 86 8.28 10.38 -19.77
N THR A 87 8.54 10.77 -18.52
CA THR A 87 9.17 9.92 -17.49
C THR A 87 8.25 9.61 -16.31
N VAL A 88 7.15 10.34 -16.15
CA VAL A 88 6.20 10.21 -15.04
C VAL A 88 4.78 10.19 -15.60
N ALA A 89 3.97 9.25 -15.13
CA ALA A 89 2.54 9.23 -15.35
C ALA A 89 1.81 9.81 -14.12
N PHE A 90 0.88 10.71 -14.37
CA PHE A 90 -0.01 11.31 -13.38
C PHE A 90 -1.41 10.73 -13.51
N PHE A 91 -2.00 10.37 -12.38
CA PHE A 91 -3.37 9.88 -12.25
C PHE A 91 -4.13 10.85 -11.36
N GLN A 92 -4.82 11.81 -11.99
CA GLN A 92 -5.66 12.77 -11.28
C GLN A 92 -6.99 12.12 -10.93
N THR A 93 -7.31 12.12 -9.64
CA THR A 93 -8.64 11.76 -9.13
C THR A 93 -9.37 12.98 -8.59
N THR A 94 -10.64 12.82 -8.24
CA THR A 94 -11.42 13.86 -7.56
C THR A 94 -10.84 14.26 -6.20
N ALA A 95 -10.07 13.38 -5.55
CA ALA A 95 -9.53 13.58 -4.20
C ALA A 95 -8.02 13.84 -4.15
N SER A 96 -7.26 13.40 -5.16
CA SER A 96 -5.79 13.35 -5.08
C SER A 96 -5.13 13.35 -6.45
N LEU A 97 -3.87 13.77 -6.49
CA LEU A 97 -2.98 13.55 -7.64
C LEU A 97 -1.98 12.45 -7.27
N ASN A 98 -2.06 11.32 -7.96
CA ASN A 98 -1.10 10.22 -7.79
C ASN A 98 -0.10 10.25 -8.95
N GLN A 99 1.16 9.93 -8.68
CA GLN A 99 2.21 9.93 -9.69
C GLN A 99 3.08 8.69 -9.57
N ILE A 100 3.57 8.21 -10.70
CA ILE A 100 4.47 7.06 -10.75
C ILE A 100 5.47 7.22 -11.89
N ALA A 101 6.71 6.76 -11.67
CA ALA A 101 7.68 6.73 -12.75
C ALA A 101 7.20 5.75 -13.82
N LEU A 102 7.22 6.16 -15.09
CA LEU A 102 6.82 5.31 -16.20
C LEU A 102 7.65 4.03 -16.27
N ALA A 103 8.92 4.10 -15.90
CA ALA A 103 9.82 2.96 -15.85
C ALA A 103 9.43 1.89 -14.79
N GLU A 104 8.57 2.24 -13.83
CA GLU A 104 8.06 1.29 -12.83
C GLU A 104 6.76 0.62 -13.27
N ILE A 105 6.04 1.19 -14.25
CA ILE A 105 4.78 0.63 -14.75
C ILE A 105 5.09 -0.52 -15.70
N ASP A 106 4.73 -1.74 -15.31
CA ASP A 106 4.79 -2.91 -16.18
C ASP A 106 3.57 -2.96 -17.11
N SER A 107 2.38 -2.71 -16.57
CA SER A 107 1.14 -2.68 -17.36
C SER A 107 0.00 -1.94 -16.65
N ILE A 108 -0.98 -1.50 -17.42
CA ILE A 108 -2.24 -0.96 -16.91
C ILE A 108 -3.37 -1.85 -17.40
N THR A 109 -4.23 -2.31 -16.49
CA THR A 109 -5.40 -3.12 -16.81
C THR A 109 -6.66 -2.56 -16.17
N PHE A 110 -7.80 -3.11 -16.57
CA PHE A 110 -9.09 -2.76 -15.99
C PHE A 110 -9.72 -3.98 -15.32
N GLY A 111 -10.20 -3.79 -14.09
CA GLY A 111 -10.78 -4.83 -13.27
C GLY A 111 -12.21 -4.53 -12.84
N SER A 112 -12.82 -5.48 -12.16
CA SER A 112 -14.02 -5.29 -11.35
C SER A 112 -13.67 -5.44 -9.87
N ASN A 113 -14.49 -4.86 -8.98
CA ASN A 113 -14.36 -4.89 -7.52
C ASN A 113 -13.02 -4.35 -6.98
N LEU A 114 -13.06 -3.28 -6.18
CA LEU A 114 -11.85 -2.81 -5.49
C LEU A 114 -11.33 -3.89 -4.54
N ASP A 115 -10.02 -4.12 -4.57
CA ASP A 115 -9.37 -4.94 -3.55
C ASP A 115 -9.16 -4.09 -2.31
N SER A 116 -10.01 -4.26 -1.30
CA SER A 116 -9.94 -3.49 -0.05
C SER A 116 -9.04 -4.14 1.00
N THR A 117 -8.01 -4.89 0.57
CA THR A 117 -7.14 -5.67 1.46
C THR A 117 -5.70 -5.15 1.39
N VAL A 118 -5.12 -4.85 2.56
CA VAL A 118 -3.71 -4.52 2.71
C VAL A 118 -3.03 -5.67 3.44
N TYR A 119 -1.94 -6.18 2.89
CA TYR A 119 -1.18 -7.28 3.48
C TYR A 119 0.11 -6.75 4.10
N ILE A 120 0.38 -7.14 5.35
CA ILE A 120 1.56 -6.73 6.12
C ILE A 120 2.15 -8.00 6.71
N SER A 121 3.34 -8.36 6.28
CA SER A 121 4.03 -9.58 6.70
C SER A 121 5.36 -9.25 7.37
N TYR A 122 5.50 -9.68 8.61
CA TYR A 122 6.69 -9.47 9.43
C TYR A 122 7.68 -10.61 9.23
N ASP A 123 8.93 -10.28 8.94
CA ASP A 123 10.05 -11.21 8.82
C ASP A 123 11.19 -10.70 9.70
N GLU A 124 11.15 -11.12 10.96
CA GLU A 124 12.06 -10.72 12.02
C GLU A 124 12.13 -9.19 12.17
N THR A 125 13.16 -8.56 11.63
CA THR A 125 13.40 -7.12 11.73
C THR A 125 12.88 -6.32 10.53
N THR A 126 12.20 -6.98 9.58
CA THR A 126 11.74 -6.36 8.32
C THR A 126 10.26 -6.64 8.07
N VAL A 127 9.66 -5.83 7.19
CA VAL A 127 8.24 -5.95 6.84
C VAL A 127 8.06 -5.87 5.33
N SER A 128 7.27 -6.79 4.79
CA SER A 128 6.77 -6.74 3.42
C SER A 128 5.33 -6.23 3.41
N VAL A 129 5.06 -5.24 2.56
CA VAL A 129 3.73 -4.60 2.43
C VAL A 129 3.21 -4.74 1.01
N THR A 130 1.96 -5.21 0.88
CA THR A 130 1.19 -5.08 -0.37
C THR A 130 -0.02 -4.19 -0.10
N ASN A 131 0.00 -2.98 -0.69
CA ASN A 131 -1.01 -1.96 -0.46
C ASN A 131 -1.65 -1.49 -1.78
N PRO A 132 -2.73 -2.14 -2.24
CA PRO A 132 -3.43 -1.71 -3.44
C PRO A 132 -4.20 -0.39 -3.24
N LEU A 133 -4.33 0.10 -2.00
CA LEU A 133 -5.06 1.31 -1.62
C LEU A 133 -4.16 2.54 -1.44
N ALA A 134 -2.88 2.48 -1.83
CA ALA A 134 -1.95 3.60 -1.72
C ALA A 134 -2.47 4.87 -2.43
N PHE A 135 -3.10 4.70 -3.59
CA PHE A 135 -3.70 5.79 -4.36
C PHE A 135 -5.10 6.18 -3.89
N LEU A 136 -5.58 5.55 -2.82
CA LEU A 136 -6.90 5.77 -2.22
C LEU A 136 -6.78 6.21 -0.75
N GLY A 137 -5.64 6.78 -0.37
CA GLY A 137 -5.46 7.41 0.94
C GLY A 137 -5.07 6.45 2.07
N VAL A 138 -4.52 5.28 1.76
CA VAL A 138 -3.91 4.39 2.78
C VAL A 138 -2.39 4.46 2.65
N SER A 139 -1.71 5.04 3.63
CA SER A 139 -0.25 4.97 3.74
C SER A 139 0.16 3.92 4.76
N VAL A 140 1.27 3.23 4.49
CA VAL A 140 1.90 2.27 5.40
C VAL A 140 3.37 2.63 5.48
N GLU A 141 3.80 3.08 6.65
CA GLU A 141 5.19 3.43 6.93
C GLU A 141 5.79 2.35 7.82
N ALA A 142 7.02 1.91 7.50
CA ALA A 142 7.74 0.91 8.27
C ALA A 142 9.16 1.41 8.57
N SER A 143 9.54 1.37 9.84
CA SER A 143 10.92 1.58 10.30
C SER A 143 11.39 0.28 10.97
N GLY A 144 12.14 -0.55 10.25
CA GLY A 144 12.38 -1.92 10.70
C GLY A 144 11.07 -2.70 10.75
N ALA A 145 10.72 -3.22 11.93
CA ALA A 145 9.45 -3.89 12.20
C ALA A 145 8.42 -3.00 12.93
N ASP A 146 8.64 -1.69 13.04
CA ASP A 146 7.62 -0.75 13.51
C ASP A 146 6.79 -0.25 12.34
N VAL A 147 5.54 -0.71 12.26
CA VAL A 147 4.59 -0.36 11.20
C VAL A 147 3.58 0.65 11.70
N THR A 148 3.42 1.75 10.99
CA THR A 148 2.34 2.72 11.19
C THR A 148 1.51 2.87 9.92
N VAL A 149 0.21 2.59 10.04
CA VAL A 149 -0.78 2.77 8.97
C VAL A 149 -1.55 4.06 9.21
N THR A 150 -1.71 4.90 8.19
CA THR A 150 -2.66 6.02 8.22
C THR A 150 -3.66 5.86 7.09
N SER A 151 -4.95 5.78 7.43
CA SER A 151 -6.04 5.62 6.47
C SER A 151 -6.97 6.82 6.46
N THR A 152 -6.88 7.61 5.40
CA THR A 152 -7.82 8.69 5.04
C THR A 152 -8.81 8.26 3.95
N ALA A 153 -8.76 6.99 3.54
CA ALA A 153 -9.57 6.43 2.48
C ALA A 153 -11.08 6.65 2.69
N ALA A 154 -11.81 6.89 1.60
CA ALA A 154 -13.26 7.09 1.64
C ALA A 154 -14.04 5.78 1.92
N ILE A 155 -13.44 4.62 1.64
CA ILE A 155 -14.03 3.30 1.83
C ILE A 155 -13.96 2.86 3.30
N SER A 156 -14.99 2.15 3.76
CA SER A 156 -15.03 1.56 5.12
C SER A 156 -14.73 0.07 5.05
N ASP A 157 -14.43 -0.51 6.21
CA ASP A 157 -14.23 -1.95 6.38
C ASP A 157 -13.05 -2.49 5.54
N ILE A 158 -12.01 -1.66 5.35
CA ILE A 158 -10.70 -2.09 4.81
C ILE A 158 -10.16 -3.21 5.70
N THR A 159 -9.66 -4.27 5.09
CA THR A 159 -9.07 -5.41 5.78
C THR A 159 -7.55 -5.27 5.78
N TYR A 160 -6.94 -5.30 6.96
CA TYR A 160 -5.50 -5.39 7.14
C TYR A 160 -5.16 -6.81 7.58
N VAL A 161 -4.48 -7.55 6.71
CA VAL A 161 -4.02 -8.91 6.97
C VAL A 161 -2.63 -8.84 7.58
N LEU A 162 -2.49 -9.35 8.80
CA LEU A 162 -1.24 -9.38 9.55
C LEU A 162 -0.75 -10.83 9.66
N SER A 163 0.53 -11.04 9.33
CA SER A 163 1.18 -12.37 9.37
C SER A 163 2.66 -12.27 9.73
N GLY A 164 3.27 -13.38 10.14
CA GLY A 164 4.71 -13.47 10.35
C GLY A 164 5.13 -13.21 11.80
N VAL A 165 6.41 -12.90 12.02
CA VAL A 165 6.98 -12.79 13.38
C VAL A 165 7.96 -11.63 13.49
N THR A 166 7.88 -10.89 14.60
CA THR A 166 8.92 -9.98 15.08
C THR A 166 9.08 -10.08 16.60
N ALA A 167 10.33 -9.97 17.05
CA ALA A 167 10.69 -9.89 18.47
C ALA A 167 10.84 -8.44 18.98
N ASP A 168 10.87 -7.48 18.06
CA ASP A 168 11.05 -6.05 18.33
C ASP A 168 10.37 -5.26 17.22
N GLY A 169 9.07 -4.99 17.42
CA GLY A 169 8.27 -4.26 16.45
C GLY A 169 6.84 -4.05 16.92
N MET A 170 6.04 -3.39 16.08
CA MET A 170 4.72 -2.89 16.47
C MET A 170 3.83 -2.68 15.26
N PHE A 171 2.52 -2.86 15.41
CA PHE A 171 1.52 -2.44 14.42
C PHE A 171 0.63 -1.31 14.99
N LYS A 172 0.72 -0.12 14.41
CA LYS A 172 -0.14 1.03 14.72
C LYS A 172 -1.02 1.37 13.54
N ILE A 173 -2.25 1.79 13.82
CA ILE A 173 -3.16 2.29 12.78
C ILE A 173 -3.97 3.51 13.24
N TYR A 174 -3.99 4.54 12.39
CA TYR A 174 -4.93 5.66 12.45
C TYR A 174 -6.00 5.48 11.38
N SER A 175 -7.28 5.57 11.78
CA SER A 175 -8.39 5.49 10.83
C SER A 175 -9.62 6.24 11.34
N GLU A 176 -10.26 6.99 10.46
CA GLU A 176 -11.56 7.62 10.73
C GLU A 176 -12.75 6.70 10.44
N LYS A 177 -12.51 5.52 9.87
CA LYS A 177 -13.53 4.55 9.45
C LYS A 177 -13.34 3.20 10.13
N ARG A 178 -14.40 2.40 10.11
CA ARG A 178 -14.34 0.99 10.55
C ARG A 178 -13.33 0.24 9.69
N LEU A 179 -12.69 -0.75 10.29
CA LEU A 179 -11.71 -1.60 9.62
C LEU A 179 -11.79 -3.03 10.19
N GLN A 180 -11.14 -3.95 9.48
CA GLN A 180 -10.97 -5.33 9.91
C GLN A 180 -9.48 -5.62 10.06
N LEU A 181 -9.09 -6.24 11.17
CA LEU A 181 -7.79 -6.88 11.31
C LEU A 181 -7.99 -8.37 11.12
N ARG A 182 -7.29 -8.98 10.16
CA ARG A 182 -7.30 -10.43 9.95
C ARG A 182 -5.94 -10.98 10.34
N LEU A 183 -5.93 -11.84 11.35
CA LEU A 183 -4.72 -12.38 11.95
C LEU A 183 -4.43 -13.78 11.39
N GLU A 184 -3.35 -13.88 10.61
CA GLU A 184 -2.94 -15.10 9.89
C GLU A 184 -1.58 -15.60 10.39
N GLY A 185 -1.51 -15.96 11.69
CA GLY A 185 -0.30 -16.51 12.29
C GLY A 185 0.72 -15.42 12.60
N ILE A 186 0.24 -14.30 13.16
CA ILE A 186 1.06 -13.14 13.50
C ILE A 186 1.59 -13.24 14.94
N GLN A 187 2.88 -12.96 15.11
CA GLN A 187 3.51 -12.86 16.43
C GLN A 187 4.31 -11.56 16.52
N ILE A 188 3.91 -10.65 17.41
CA ILE A 188 4.59 -9.37 17.62
C ILE A 188 4.97 -9.25 19.09
N THR A 189 6.25 -9.06 19.35
CA THR A 189 6.75 -8.57 20.63
C THR A 189 7.21 -7.13 20.44
N ASN A 190 6.69 -6.22 21.26
CA ASN A 190 7.20 -4.86 21.36
C ASN A 190 7.86 -4.70 22.74
N PRO A 191 9.19 -4.61 22.86
CA PRO A 191 9.88 -4.54 24.16
C PRO A 191 9.68 -3.22 24.90
N ASP A 192 9.25 -2.15 24.22
CA ASP A 192 9.08 -0.82 24.80
C ASP A 192 7.73 -0.17 24.47
N GLY A 193 6.69 -0.96 24.22
CA GLY A 193 5.37 -0.45 23.90
C GLY A 193 4.32 -1.53 23.67
N PRO A 194 3.14 -1.16 23.15
CA PRO A 194 2.11 -2.11 22.77
C PRO A 194 2.51 -2.86 21.49
N ALA A 195 2.16 -4.13 21.36
CA ALA A 195 2.34 -4.88 20.11
C ALA A 195 1.37 -4.38 19.01
N ILE A 196 0.11 -4.11 19.39
CA ILE A 196 -0.93 -3.54 18.52
C ILE A 196 -1.45 -2.24 19.16
N ASN A 197 -1.47 -1.15 18.39
CA ASN A 197 -2.00 0.15 18.83
C ASN A 197 -2.99 0.74 17.81
N ILE A 198 -4.28 0.67 18.10
CA ILE A 198 -5.34 1.18 17.21
C ILE A 198 -5.83 2.54 17.69
N GLN A 199 -5.41 3.57 16.97
CA GLN A 199 -5.81 4.97 17.17
C GLN A 199 -7.05 5.28 16.31
N SER A 200 -8.15 4.60 16.61
CA SER A 200 -9.45 4.79 15.96
C SER A 200 -10.59 4.57 16.94
N SER A 201 -11.49 5.55 17.05
CA SER A 201 -12.71 5.43 17.87
C SER A 201 -13.81 4.56 17.22
N LYS A 202 -13.53 3.94 16.07
CA LYS A 202 -14.50 3.13 15.32
C LYS A 202 -14.50 1.67 15.77
N LYS A 203 -15.52 0.95 15.34
CA LYS A 203 -15.61 -0.50 15.54
C LYS A 203 -14.55 -1.20 14.69
N ILE A 204 -13.79 -2.09 15.31
CA ILE A 204 -12.77 -2.92 14.69
C ILE A 204 -13.19 -4.38 14.84
N THR A 205 -13.30 -5.08 13.72
CA THR A 205 -13.47 -6.53 13.74
C THR A 205 -12.09 -7.18 13.66
N VAL A 206 -11.78 -8.08 14.59
CA VAL A 206 -10.55 -8.87 14.62
C VAL A 206 -10.89 -10.32 14.28
N GLN A 207 -10.54 -10.74 13.07
CA GLN A 207 -10.76 -12.09 12.58
C GLN A 207 -9.52 -12.96 12.81
N LEU A 208 -9.67 -14.01 13.61
CA LEU A 208 -8.66 -15.05 13.83
C LEU A 208 -8.82 -16.13 12.76
N ALA A 209 -7.89 -16.17 11.80
CA ALA A 209 -7.96 -17.14 10.71
C ALA A 209 -7.94 -18.59 11.23
N ASP A 210 -8.65 -19.49 10.55
CA ASP A 210 -8.79 -20.87 10.99
C ASP A 210 -7.42 -21.57 11.09
N GLY A 211 -7.14 -22.15 12.26
CA GLY A 211 -5.88 -22.84 12.53
C GLY A 211 -4.66 -21.92 12.70
N SER A 212 -4.84 -20.60 12.76
CA SER A 212 -3.73 -19.68 13.05
C SER A 212 -3.45 -19.57 14.55
N ASP A 213 -2.17 -19.41 14.90
CA ASP A 213 -1.72 -19.07 16.25
C ASP A 213 -1.18 -17.65 16.26
N ASN A 214 -1.82 -16.76 17.03
CA ASN A 214 -1.48 -15.34 17.07
C ASN A 214 -1.05 -14.93 18.47
N ILE A 215 0.09 -14.25 18.59
CA ILE A 215 0.70 -13.90 19.88
C ILE A 215 1.12 -12.43 19.90
N PHE A 216 0.66 -11.70 20.91
CA PHE A 216 1.06 -10.31 21.12
C PHE A 216 1.67 -10.16 22.51
N SER A 217 2.85 -9.57 22.59
CA SER A 217 3.55 -9.30 23.84
C SER A 217 4.01 -7.85 23.88
N ASP A 218 3.76 -7.16 24.99
CA ASP A 218 4.25 -5.79 25.20
C ASP A 218 5.50 -5.72 26.08
N GLY A 219 5.97 -4.49 26.26
CA GLY A 219 7.12 -4.16 27.07
C GLY A 219 6.75 -3.94 28.53
N THR A 220 7.72 -4.11 29.43
CA THR A 220 7.56 -3.76 30.86
C THR A 220 7.34 -2.26 31.07
N THR A 221 7.81 -1.43 30.15
CA THR A 221 7.73 0.03 30.20
C THR A 221 7.54 0.57 28.80
N TYR A 222 6.61 1.49 28.63
CA TYR A 222 6.28 2.02 27.31
C TYR A 222 7.06 3.32 27.06
N ALA A 223 7.64 3.44 25.86
CA ALA A 223 8.21 4.68 25.36
C ALA A 223 7.12 5.75 25.23
N PRO A 224 7.41 7.05 25.41
CA PRO A 224 6.40 8.10 25.29
C PRO A 224 5.68 8.07 23.94
N PRO A 225 4.34 8.10 23.91
CA PRO A 225 3.60 8.04 22.66
C PRO A 225 3.76 9.35 21.87
N PRO A 226 3.78 9.29 20.53
CA PRO A 226 3.61 10.49 19.73
C PRO A 226 2.23 11.10 19.99
N ASN A 227 2.11 12.42 19.78
CA ASN A 227 0.84 13.17 19.86
C ASN A 227 0.04 13.02 21.17
N ASN A 228 0.65 12.52 22.25
CA ASN A 228 -0.01 12.27 23.53
C ASN A 228 -1.20 11.30 23.39
N GLU A 229 -1.06 10.29 22.52
CA GLU A 229 -2.00 9.19 22.31
C GLU A 229 -1.98 8.19 23.48
N ASP A 230 -3.06 7.44 23.65
CA ASP A 230 -3.11 6.37 24.65
C ASP A 230 -2.46 5.07 24.11
N GLN A 231 -1.86 4.30 25.02
CA GLN A 231 -1.21 3.02 24.73
C GLN A 231 -1.07 2.20 26.02
N SER A 232 -2.17 1.64 26.51
CA SER A 232 -2.21 1.03 27.86
C SER A 232 -2.40 -0.48 27.90
N ALA A 233 -2.12 -1.18 26.79
CA ALA A 233 -2.23 -2.63 26.70
C ALA A 233 -1.43 -3.17 25.51
N ALA A 234 -1.01 -4.44 25.59
CA ALA A 234 -0.35 -5.13 24.47
C ALA A 234 -1.17 -5.14 23.17
N PHE A 235 -2.51 -5.21 23.29
CA PHE A 235 -3.43 -4.96 22.21
C PHE A 235 -4.36 -3.80 22.61
N PHE A 236 -3.93 -2.59 22.29
CA PHE A 236 -4.67 -1.38 22.61
C PHE A 236 -5.57 -0.93 21.45
N SER A 237 -6.76 -0.43 21.79
CA SER A 237 -7.69 0.21 20.86
C SER A 237 -8.54 1.26 21.56
N GLU A 238 -8.60 2.46 20.98
CA GLU A 238 -9.53 3.54 21.38
C GLU A 238 -11.00 3.16 21.12
N GLY A 239 -11.22 2.31 20.12
CA GLY A 239 -12.54 1.88 19.65
C GLY A 239 -12.91 0.49 20.15
N GLN A 240 -14.14 0.09 19.83
CA GLN A 240 -14.65 -1.24 20.17
C GLN A 240 -13.95 -2.33 19.35
N LEU A 241 -13.43 -3.35 20.04
CA LEU A 241 -12.94 -4.59 19.43
C LEU A 241 -14.04 -5.67 19.41
N ILE A 242 -14.18 -6.37 18.29
CA ILE A 242 -15.03 -7.56 18.14
C ILE A 242 -14.17 -8.69 17.59
N PHE A 243 -13.97 -9.73 18.40
CA PHE A 243 -13.20 -10.91 18.00
C PHE A 243 -14.12 -11.98 17.41
N GLU A 244 -13.68 -12.56 16.29
CA GLU A 244 -14.37 -13.66 15.61
C GLU A 244 -13.36 -14.61 14.94
N GLY A 245 -13.83 -15.75 14.45
CA GLY A 245 -13.00 -16.80 13.85
C GLY A 245 -12.66 -17.93 14.82
N SER A 246 -11.91 -18.92 14.33
CA SER A 246 -11.59 -20.15 15.08
C SER A 246 -10.11 -20.32 15.41
N GLY A 247 -9.24 -19.41 14.98
CA GLY A 247 -7.83 -19.36 15.37
C GLY A 247 -7.62 -19.04 16.86
N SER A 248 -6.38 -19.17 17.31
CA SER A 248 -5.98 -18.86 18.68
C SER A 248 -5.40 -17.44 18.80
N LEU A 249 -5.59 -16.82 19.97
CA LEU A 249 -5.02 -15.53 20.30
C LEU A 249 -4.48 -15.56 21.73
N ALA A 250 -3.18 -15.30 21.90
CA ALA A 250 -2.53 -15.10 23.19
C ALA A 250 -2.06 -13.64 23.30
N ILE A 251 -2.45 -12.97 24.39
CA ILE A 251 -2.02 -11.60 24.69
C ILE A 251 -1.25 -11.65 26.01
N ASN A 252 0.03 -11.28 25.95
CA ASN A 252 0.93 -11.26 27.09
C ASN A 252 1.15 -9.79 27.49
N GLY A 253 0.40 -9.33 28.50
CA GLY A 253 0.65 -8.07 29.17
C GLY A 253 1.74 -8.24 30.24
N VAL A 254 2.91 -7.67 30.01
CA VAL A 254 4.10 -7.66 30.86
C VAL A 254 4.23 -6.34 31.61
N GLY A 255 3.63 -5.25 31.11
CA GLY A 255 3.65 -3.93 31.74
C GLY A 255 3.17 -3.93 33.20
N GLU A 256 4.00 -3.40 34.13
CA GLU A 256 3.71 -3.45 35.57
C GLU A 256 2.54 -2.54 36.02
N ASN A 257 2.12 -1.57 35.18
CA ASN A 257 1.07 -0.58 35.51
C ASN A 257 0.05 -0.35 34.39
N GLU A 258 0.13 -1.10 33.30
CA GLU A 258 -0.77 -0.98 32.15
C GLU A 258 -1.74 -2.17 32.17
N HIS A 259 -3.03 -1.91 31.96
CA HIS A 259 -4.06 -2.94 32.10
C HIS A 259 -4.00 -3.87 30.88
N GLY A 260 -3.42 -5.06 31.08
CA GLY A 260 -3.48 -6.16 30.10
C GLY A 260 -4.89 -6.55 29.68
#